data_AF-M4C3D5-F1
#
_entry.id   AF-M4C3D5-F1
#
_cell.length_a   1.000
_cell.length_b   1.000
_cell.length_c   1.000
_cell.angle_alpha   90.00
_cell.angle_beta   90.00
_cell.angle_gamma   90.00
#
_symmetry.space_group_name_H-M   'P 1'
#
loop_
_entity.id
_entity.type
_entity.pdbx_description
1 polymer ?
#
loop_
_entity_poly.entity_id
_entity_poly.type
_entity_poly.pdbx_seq_one_letter_code
_entity_poly.pdbx_strand_id
1 'polypeptide(L)'
;MSDRVDLGKLVFGAANICNHFYTIELLVHVVLPASNNEYQVAYKKVPMADDTGAAYTPTSNSGVKLESFISGVFPLSSRMAVLSVSRETEFAPVVNPPGNIIDSPGSARQMMHNEGKAWLLAAATTTLPATEADRFVQRCWTNLGTSRSHHWYRTAMKGYRRALNP
;
A
#
# COMPACT_ATOMS: atom_id res chain seq x y z
N MET A 1 9.00 -19.28 11.19
CA MET A 1 8.76 -18.10 12.05
C MET A 1 7.27 -17.86 12.31
N SER A 2 6.37 -18.61 11.66
CA SER A 2 4.90 -18.55 11.80
C SER A 2 4.31 -19.27 13.01
N ASP A 3 5.10 -20.07 13.72
CA ASP A 3 4.53 -21.16 14.55
C ASP A 3 4.31 -20.78 16.02
N ARG A 4 4.45 -19.49 16.35
CA ARG A 4 4.19 -18.99 17.70
C ARG A 4 2.93 -18.15 17.69
N VAL A 5 1.86 -18.79 18.14
CA VAL A 5 0.54 -18.17 18.34
C VAL A 5 0.33 -17.98 19.83
N ASP A 6 0.08 -16.75 20.25
CA ASP A 6 -0.36 -16.42 21.62
C ASP A 6 -1.79 -15.88 21.53
N LEU A 7 -2.72 -16.50 22.26
CA LEU A 7 -4.15 -16.13 22.28
C LEU A 7 -4.79 -15.99 20.88
N GLY A 8 -4.39 -16.83 19.92
CA GLY A 8 -4.91 -16.79 18.55
C GLY A 8 -4.28 -15.72 17.64
N LYS A 9 -3.26 -15.01 18.11
CA LYS A 9 -2.51 -14.00 17.34
C LYS A 9 -1.08 -14.45 17.09
N LEU A 10 -0.51 -14.04 15.96
CA LEU A 10 0.90 -14.25 15.67
C LEU A 10 1.76 -13.42 16.63
N VAL A 11 2.76 -14.04 17.25
CA VAL A 11 3.75 -13.34 18.10
C VAL A 11 4.49 -12.26 17.29
N PHE A 12 4.72 -12.49 16.00
CA PHE A 12 5.28 -11.51 15.06
C PHE A 12 4.22 -11.06 14.04
N GLY A 13 3.16 -10.42 14.53
CA GLY A 13 2.02 -9.97 13.71
C GLY A 13 2.13 -8.57 13.10
N ALA A 14 3.17 -7.79 13.43
CA ALA A 14 3.33 -6.43 12.93
C ALA A 14 3.93 -6.42 11.52
N ALA A 15 3.07 -6.51 10.50
CA ALA A 15 3.51 -6.45 9.10
C ALA A 15 3.90 -5.02 8.69
N ASN A 16 5.10 -4.85 8.14
CA ASN A 16 5.57 -3.57 7.61
C ASN A 16 4.93 -3.29 6.24
N ILE A 17 4.13 -2.23 6.14
CA ILE A 17 3.48 -1.79 4.90
C ILE A 17 4.23 -0.65 4.20
N CYS A 18 5.48 -0.37 4.59
CA CYS A 18 6.32 0.70 4.05
C CYS A 18 5.72 2.11 4.17
N ASN A 19 4.92 2.35 5.22
CA ASN A 19 4.42 3.68 5.59
C ASN A 19 5.09 4.10 6.90
N HIS A 20 5.96 5.11 6.84
CA HIS A 20 6.82 5.52 7.96
C HIS A 20 6.72 7.03 8.19
N PHE A 21 6.81 7.43 9.46
CA PHE A 21 6.92 8.81 9.87
C PHE A 21 8.30 9.06 10.48
N TYR A 22 8.96 10.15 10.05
CA TYR A 22 10.26 10.57 10.57
C TYR A 22 10.22 12.04 10.93
N THR A 23 10.89 12.42 12.03
CA THR A 23 11.19 13.83 12.29
C THR A 23 12.41 14.24 11.47
N ILE A 24 12.45 15.50 11.05
CA ILE A 24 13.60 16.06 10.33
C ILE A 24 14.87 15.94 11.18
N GLU A 25 14.74 16.16 12.49
CA GLU A 25 15.85 16.09 13.45
C GLU A 25 16.51 14.70 13.47
N LEU A 26 15.71 13.62 13.50
CA LEU A 26 16.21 12.25 13.40
C LEU A 26 16.97 12.04 12.08
N LEU A 27 16.40 12.50 10.96
CA LEU A 27 17.02 12.32 9.65
C LEU A 27 18.36 13.05 9.54
N VAL A 28 18.40 14.33 9.93
CA VAL A 28 19.57 15.20 9.74
C VAL A 28 20.69 14.88 10.73
N HIS A 29 20.36 14.63 12.00
CA HIS A 29 21.38 14.53 13.05
C HIS A 29 21.76 13.10 13.40
N VAL A 30 20.98 12.09 13.00
CA VAL A 30 21.26 10.68 13.30
C VAL A 30 21.43 9.86 12.04
N VAL A 31 20.43 9.85 11.14
CA VAL A 31 20.44 8.97 9.97
C VAL A 31 21.51 9.36 8.96
N LEU A 32 21.58 10.64 8.56
CA LEU A 32 22.57 11.10 7.58
C LEU A 32 24.02 10.91 8.06
N PRO A 33 24.40 11.27 9.30
CA PRO A 33 25.77 11.04 9.79
C PRO A 33 26.11 9.56 9.97
N ALA A 34 25.12 8.73 10.31
CA ALA A 34 25.30 7.29 10.49
C ALA A 34 25.08 6.48 9.20
N SER A 35 24.97 7.13 8.04
CA SER A 35 24.62 6.48 6.77
C SER A 35 25.75 5.63 6.18
N ASN A 36 26.13 4.57 6.90
CA ASN A 36 26.85 3.46 6.35
C ASN A 36 25.80 2.42 5.91
N ASN A 37 25.34 2.53 4.67
CA ASN A 37 24.27 1.69 4.16
C ASN A 37 24.73 0.24 4.10
N GLU A 38 24.23 -0.60 5.02
CA GLU A 38 24.32 -2.04 4.87
C GLU A 38 23.51 -2.44 3.63
N TYR A 39 24.21 -2.97 2.63
CA TYR A 39 23.57 -3.42 1.40
C TYR A 39 23.03 -4.84 1.54
N GLN A 40 21.76 -5.01 1.19
CA GLN A 40 21.15 -6.31 0.97
C GLN A 40 21.56 -6.82 -0.41
N VAL A 41 21.98 -8.08 -0.47
CA VAL A 41 22.44 -8.73 -1.70
C VAL A 41 21.26 -9.42 -2.38
N ALA A 42 20.94 -8.99 -3.60
CA ALA A 42 19.95 -9.64 -4.45
C ALA A 42 20.62 -10.22 -5.70
N TYR A 43 20.66 -11.55 -5.80
CA TYR A 43 21.14 -12.23 -7.00
C TYR A 43 20.13 -12.11 -8.13
N LYS A 44 20.60 -11.71 -9.31
CA LYS A 44 19.76 -11.48 -10.50
C LYS A 44 20.37 -12.10 -11.75
N LYS A 45 19.50 -12.42 -12.70
CA LYS A 45 19.86 -12.68 -14.10
C LYS A 45 20.00 -11.33 -14.79
N VAL A 46 21.22 -10.80 -14.84
CA VAL A 46 21.49 -9.47 -15.40
C VAL A 46 21.74 -9.63 -16.90
N PRO A 47 20.94 -9.01 -17.78
CA PRO A 47 21.22 -8.99 -19.22
C PRO A 47 22.59 -8.38 -19.49
N MET A 48 23.36 -8.99 -20.39
CA MET A 48 24.75 -8.61 -20.68
C MET A 48 25.09 -8.88 -22.15
N ALA A 49 26.21 -8.35 -22.62
CA ALA A 49 26.74 -8.64 -23.95
C ALA A 49 27.66 -9.87 -23.91
N ASP A 50 27.60 -10.71 -24.94
CA ASP A 50 28.59 -11.76 -25.16
C ASP A 50 29.86 -11.20 -25.82
N ASP A 51 30.84 -12.08 -26.08
CA ASP A 51 32.13 -11.71 -26.68
C ASP A 51 32.00 -11.12 -28.10
N THR A 52 30.86 -11.34 -28.78
CA THR A 52 30.56 -10.76 -30.09
C THR A 52 29.88 -9.39 -29.99
N GLY A 53 29.51 -8.97 -28.78
CA GLY A 53 28.73 -7.76 -28.51
C GLY A 53 27.21 -7.97 -28.59
N ALA A 54 26.72 -9.20 -28.79
CA ALA A 54 25.30 -9.49 -28.86
C ALA A 54 24.68 -9.56 -27.45
N ALA A 55 23.50 -8.98 -27.27
CA ALA A 55 22.81 -8.98 -25.98
C ALA A 55 22.17 -10.34 -25.69
N TYR A 56 22.37 -10.86 -24.49
CA TYR A 56 21.71 -12.07 -24.00
C TYR A 56 21.35 -11.94 -22.52
N THR A 57 20.41 -12.78 -22.06
CA THR A 57 20.06 -12.92 -20.63
C THR A 57 20.49 -14.30 -20.14
N PRO A 58 21.35 -14.39 -19.12
CA PRO A 58 21.80 -15.67 -18.57
C PRO A 58 20.65 -16.52 -18.02
N THR A 59 20.79 -17.85 -18.09
CA THR A 59 19.78 -18.80 -17.58
C THR A 59 19.81 -18.95 -16.07
N SER A 60 20.97 -18.70 -15.44
CA SER A 60 21.20 -18.62 -13.99
C SER A 60 21.55 -17.19 -13.54
N ASN A 61 21.55 -16.95 -12.23
CA ASN A 61 21.96 -15.63 -11.71
C ASN A 61 23.41 -15.34 -12.09
N SER A 62 23.63 -14.18 -12.71
CA SER A 62 24.92 -13.75 -13.26
C SER A 62 25.48 -12.52 -12.58
N GLY A 63 24.67 -11.83 -11.79
CA GLY A 63 25.07 -10.60 -11.12
C GLY A 63 24.43 -10.42 -9.76
N VAL A 64 24.99 -9.46 -9.02
CA VAL A 64 24.50 -9.02 -7.71
C VAL A 64 23.98 -7.60 -7.86
N LYS A 65 22.77 -7.37 -7.38
CA LYS A 65 22.22 -6.03 -7.13
C LYS A 65 22.31 -5.75 -5.63
N LEU A 66 22.95 -4.64 -5.29
CA LEU A 66 23.03 -4.15 -3.92
C LEU A 66 21.85 -3.20 -3.68
N GLU A 67 21.03 -3.49 -2.66
CA GLU A 67 19.85 -2.70 -2.33
C GLU A 67 19.96 -2.18 -0.89
N SER A 68 19.71 -0.89 -0.66
CA SER A 68 19.52 -0.34 0.68
C SER A 68 18.02 -0.24 0.95
N PHE A 69 17.59 -0.63 2.16
CA PHE A 69 16.19 -0.61 2.56
C PHE A 69 15.90 0.56 3.49
N ILE A 70 14.82 1.29 3.22
CA ILE A 70 14.42 2.46 4.01
C ILE A 70 14.17 2.13 5.49
N SER A 71 13.75 0.90 5.81
CA SER A 71 13.58 0.42 7.19
C SER A 71 14.89 0.09 7.90
N GLY A 72 16.02 0.08 7.21
CA GLY A 72 17.34 -0.19 7.80
C GLY A 72 17.76 0.83 8.85
N VAL A 73 17.14 2.02 8.84
CA VAL A 73 17.43 3.11 9.80
C VAL A 73 16.69 2.95 11.13
N PHE A 74 15.76 1.99 11.24
CA PHE A 74 14.95 1.79 12.45
C PHE A 74 15.78 1.62 13.73
N PRO A 75 16.87 0.83 13.76
CA PRO A 75 17.69 0.68 14.95
C PRO A 75 18.39 1.97 15.40
N LEU A 76 18.48 2.99 14.53
CA LEU A 76 19.11 4.27 14.86
C LEU A 76 18.19 5.17 15.69
N SER A 77 16.89 4.90 15.74
CA SER A 77 15.96 5.71 16.53
C SER A 77 15.94 5.27 18.00
N SER A 78 16.17 6.21 18.90
CA SER A 78 15.96 6.01 20.35
C SER A 78 14.49 6.07 20.76
N ARG A 79 13.59 6.52 19.87
CA ARG A 79 12.17 6.71 20.11
C ARG A 79 11.36 6.15 18.95
N MET A 80 10.84 4.94 19.11
CA MET A 80 10.05 4.25 18.09
C MET A 80 8.63 3.97 18.59
N ALA A 81 7.66 4.19 17.71
CA ALA A 81 6.27 3.78 17.90
C ALA A 81 5.80 3.02 16.66
N VAL A 82 4.89 2.07 16.86
CA VAL A 82 4.26 1.31 15.79
C VAL A 82 2.76 1.56 15.85
N LEU A 83 2.17 1.99 14.74
CA LEU A 83 0.73 2.19 14.60
C LEU A 83 0.15 1.07 13.75
N SER A 84 -0.67 0.22 14.36
CA SER A 84 -1.44 -0.78 13.63
C SER A 84 -2.65 -0.13 12.98
N VAL A 85 -2.89 -0.50 11.73
CA VAL A 85 -4.02 -0.01 10.93
C VAL A 85 -4.82 -1.16 10.35
N SER A 86 -6.05 -0.86 9.95
CA SER A 86 -6.90 -1.76 9.18
C SER A 86 -6.34 -1.94 7.76
N ARG A 87 -6.22 -3.19 7.30
CA ARG A 87 -5.70 -3.48 5.94
C ARG A 87 -6.69 -3.01 4.87
N GLU A 88 -7.98 -3.26 5.11
CA GLU A 88 -9.05 -2.98 4.16
C GLU A 88 -9.19 -1.48 3.84
N THR A 89 -8.80 -0.60 4.75
CA THR A 89 -8.89 0.85 4.57
C THR A 89 -7.56 1.53 4.22
N GLU A 90 -6.42 0.99 4.67
CA GLU A 90 -5.11 1.68 4.59
C GLU A 90 -4.08 0.98 3.68
N PHE A 91 -4.33 -0.24 3.17
CA PHE A 91 -3.31 -0.97 2.41
C PHE A 91 -3.85 -1.85 1.27
N ALA A 92 -3.67 -1.36 0.03
CA ALA A 92 -4.05 -2.06 -1.21
C ALA A 92 -2.88 -2.03 -2.23
N PRO A 93 -1.83 -2.85 -2.04
CA PRO A 93 -0.66 -2.82 -2.90
C PRO A 93 -0.96 -3.33 -4.31
N VAL A 94 -0.16 -2.87 -5.28
CA VAL A 94 -0.18 -3.35 -6.66
C VAL A 94 1.22 -3.81 -7.03
N VAL A 95 1.46 -5.10 -6.88
CA VAL A 95 2.76 -5.74 -7.18
C VAL A 95 2.65 -6.81 -8.27
N ASN A 96 1.43 -7.24 -8.61
CA ASN A 96 1.13 -8.27 -9.59
C ASN A 96 0.42 -7.69 -10.83
N PRO A 97 0.62 -8.30 -12.02
CA PRO A 97 -0.05 -7.84 -13.24
C PRO A 97 -1.57 -8.08 -13.22
N PRO A 98 -2.34 -7.42 -14.11
CA PRO A 98 -3.78 -7.65 -14.26
C PRO A 98 -4.14 -9.13 -14.45
N GLY A 99 -5.30 -9.54 -13.94
CA GLY A 99 -5.77 -10.93 -13.95
C GLY A 99 -5.43 -11.71 -12.67
N ASN A 100 -4.44 -11.27 -11.89
CA ASN A 100 -4.20 -11.83 -10.55
C ASN A 100 -5.30 -11.41 -9.56
N ILE A 101 -5.68 -12.32 -8.68
CA ILE A 101 -6.73 -12.10 -7.67
C ILE A 101 -6.27 -11.25 -6.49
N ILE A 102 -4.97 -11.20 -6.21
CA ILE A 102 -4.35 -10.54 -5.04
C ILE A 102 -3.26 -9.58 -5.53
N ASP A 103 -3.18 -8.43 -4.86
CA ASP A 103 -2.20 -7.36 -5.05
C ASP A 103 -1.99 -6.95 -6.51
N SER A 104 -3.09 -6.94 -7.27
CA SER A 104 -3.19 -6.54 -8.67
C SER A 104 -4.01 -5.26 -8.82
N PRO A 105 -3.97 -4.58 -9.99
CA PRO A 105 -4.82 -3.42 -10.23
C PRO A 105 -6.31 -3.70 -10.02
N GLY A 106 -6.78 -4.91 -10.36
CA GLY A 106 -8.17 -5.30 -10.15
C GLY A 106 -8.53 -5.42 -8.68
N SER A 107 -7.67 -6.07 -7.89
CA SER A 107 -7.88 -6.22 -6.44
C SER A 107 -7.83 -4.88 -5.69
N ALA A 108 -6.86 -4.01 -6.01
CA ALA A 108 -6.73 -2.70 -5.38
C ALA A 108 -7.93 -1.80 -5.71
N ARG A 109 -8.37 -1.81 -6.98
CA ARG A 109 -9.58 -1.11 -7.41
C ARG A 109 -10.80 -1.58 -6.64
N GLN A 110 -10.97 -2.89 -6.44
CA GLN A 110 -12.09 -3.44 -5.67
C GLN A 110 -12.05 -3.00 -4.20
N MET A 111 -10.87 -2.99 -3.57
CA MET A 111 -10.71 -2.52 -2.18
C MET A 111 -11.09 -1.04 -2.04
N MET A 112 -10.56 -0.17 -2.90
CA MET A 112 -10.91 1.26 -2.90
C MET A 112 -12.40 1.49 -3.15
N HIS A 113 -13.01 0.68 -4.02
CA HIS A 113 -14.43 0.72 -4.27
C HIS A 113 -15.25 0.35 -3.03
N ASN A 114 -14.90 -0.75 -2.37
CA ASN A 114 -15.57 -1.19 -1.15
C ASN A 114 -15.49 -0.11 -0.06
N GLU A 115 -14.33 0.52 0.08
CA GLU A 115 -14.12 1.60 1.04
C GLU A 115 -14.99 2.83 0.74
N GLY A 116 -15.01 3.29 -0.51
CA GLY A 116 -15.88 4.39 -0.93
C GLY A 116 -17.36 4.08 -0.73
N LYS A 117 -17.78 2.82 -0.93
CA LYS A 117 -19.15 2.36 -0.65
C LYS A 117 -19.46 2.43 0.85
N ALA A 118 -18.52 2.00 1.70
CA ALA A 118 -18.66 2.06 3.16
C ALA A 118 -18.78 3.51 3.66
N TRP A 119 -17.96 4.44 3.17
CA TRP A 119 -18.05 5.86 3.52
C TRP A 119 -19.36 6.49 3.09
N LEU A 120 -19.83 6.18 1.87
CA LEU A 120 -21.10 6.70 1.38
C LEU A 120 -22.27 6.19 2.22
N LEU A 121 -22.24 4.91 2.60
CA LEU A 121 -23.27 4.33 3.45
C LEU A 121 -23.27 4.99 4.84
N ALA A 122 -22.10 5.12 5.47
CA ALA A 122 -21.96 5.78 6.76
C ALA A 122 -22.50 7.22 6.72
N ALA A 123 -22.15 8.00 5.70
CA ALA A 123 -22.67 9.35 5.52
C ALA A 123 -24.18 9.37 5.28
N ALA A 124 -24.70 8.50 4.41
CA ALA A 124 -26.13 8.44 4.12
C ALA A 124 -26.97 8.08 5.36
N THR A 125 -26.48 7.19 6.23
CA THR A 125 -27.18 6.82 7.47
C THR A 125 -27.27 7.95 8.50
N THR A 126 -26.51 9.05 8.34
CA THR A 126 -26.67 10.24 9.18
C THR A 126 -27.88 11.09 8.81
N THR A 127 -28.40 10.94 7.58
CA THR A 127 -29.48 11.78 7.04
C THR A 127 -30.71 10.99 6.60
N LEU A 128 -30.57 9.70 6.30
CA LEU A 128 -31.63 8.82 5.81
C LEU A 128 -31.83 7.62 6.75
N PRO A 129 -33.04 7.06 6.84
CA PRO A 129 -33.27 5.75 7.43
C PRO A 129 -32.39 4.68 6.77
N ALA A 130 -31.94 3.67 7.54
CA ALA A 130 -30.98 2.66 7.06
C ALA A 130 -31.41 1.98 5.74
N THR A 131 -32.68 1.61 5.62
CA THR A 131 -33.23 0.96 4.41
C THR A 131 -33.27 1.87 3.19
N GLU A 132 -33.27 3.19 3.37
CA GLU A 132 -33.19 4.19 2.30
C GLU A 132 -31.74 4.52 1.94
N ALA A 133 -30.86 4.58 2.94
CA ALA A 133 -29.42 4.73 2.76
C ALA A 133 -28.85 3.58 1.91
N ASP A 134 -29.20 2.33 2.21
CA ASP A 134 -28.77 1.16 1.42
C ASP A 134 -29.24 1.24 -0.04
N ARG A 135 -30.51 1.59 -0.26
CA ARG A 135 -31.07 1.77 -1.61
C ARG A 135 -30.38 2.91 -2.36
N PHE A 136 -30.10 4.02 -1.68
CA PHE A 136 -29.37 5.15 -2.24
C PHE A 136 -27.96 4.74 -2.68
N VAL A 137 -27.19 4.09 -1.80
CA VAL A 137 -25.84 3.60 -2.10
C VAL A 137 -25.85 2.61 -3.26
N GLN A 138 -26.79 1.65 -3.27
CA GLN A 138 -26.93 0.71 -4.38
C GLN A 138 -27.22 1.42 -5.71
N ARG A 139 -28.08 2.44 -5.71
CA ARG A 139 -28.37 3.24 -6.91
C ARG A 139 -27.17 4.06 -7.38
N CYS A 140 -26.39 4.63 -6.47
CA CYS A 140 -25.12 5.28 -6.83
C CYS A 140 -24.16 4.28 -7.48
N TRP A 141 -24.16 3.03 -7.01
CA TRP A 141 -23.24 1.99 -7.45
C TRP A 141 -23.57 1.38 -8.80
N THR A 142 -24.84 1.05 -9.06
CA THR A 142 -25.28 0.47 -10.33
C THR A 142 -25.05 1.41 -11.52
N ASN A 143 -25.02 2.72 -11.29
CA ASN A 143 -24.76 3.72 -12.32
C ASN A 143 -23.27 3.94 -12.65
N LEU A 144 -22.34 3.48 -11.80
CA LEU A 144 -20.89 3.61 -12.03
C LEU A 144 -20.35 2.70 -13.14
N GLY A 145 -21.10 1.68 -13.56
CA GLY A 145 -20.76 0.82 -14.71
C GLY A 145 -20.98 1.47 -16.08
N THR A 146 -21.48 2.71 -16.12
CA THR A 146 -21.71 3.46 -17.36
C THR A 146 -20.65 4.56 -17.55
N SER A 147 -20.33 4.90 -18.80
CA SER A 147 -19.28 5.84 -19.25
C SER A 147 -19.20 7.21 -18.51
N ARG A 148 -20.21 7.60 -17.74
CA ARG A 148 -20.26 8.83 -16.93
C ARG A 148 -19.51 8.78 -15.58
N SER A 149 -18.85 7.67 -15.27
CA SER A 149 -18.22 7.38 -13.96
C SER A 149 -17.08 8.33 -13.53
N HIS A 150 -16.37 8.95 -14.47
CA HIS A 150 -15.25 9.87 -14.15
C HIS A 150 -15.67 11.19 -13.48
N HIS A 151 -16.91 11.64 -13.68
CA HIS A 151 -17.39 12.91 -13.12
C HIS A 151 -17.75 12.78 -11.63
N TRP A 152 -18.36 11.64 -11.24
CA TRP A 152 -18.84 11.42 -9.87
C TRP A 152 -17.73 11.21 -8.85
N TYR A 153 -16.68 10.46 -9.18
CA TYR A 153 -15.54 10.25 -8.29
C TYR A 153 -14.86 11.58 -7.91
N ARG A 154 -14.75 12.51 -8.86
CA ARG A 154 -14.22 13.87 -8.62
C ARG A 154 -15.11 14.69 -7.70
N THR A 155 -16.43 14.50 -7.74
CA THR A 155 -17.38 15.22 -6.88
C THR A 155 -17.41 14.66 -5.46
N ALA A 156 -17.38 13.34 -5.29
CA ALA A 156 -17.31 12.69 -3.99
C ALA A 156 -16.01 13.03 -3.23
N MET A 157 -14.86 13.01 -3.91
CA MET A 157 -13.57 13.38 -3.32
C MET A 157 -13.48 14.87 -2.94
N LYS A 158 -14.20 15.75 -3.63
CA LYS A 158 -14.33 17.17 -3.23
C LYS A 158 -15.16 17.34 -1.96
N GLY A 159 -16.20 16.51 -1.76
CA GLY A 159 -16.99 16.48 -0.53
C GLY A 159 -16.16 15.98 0.66
N TYR A 160 -15.42 14.90 0.48
CA TYR A 160 -14.54 14.33 1.51
C TYR A 160 -13.45 15.31 1.97
N ARG A 161 -12.80 16.04 1.05
CA ARG A 161 -11.81 17.08 1.39
C ARG A 161 -12.38 18.26 2.17
N ARG A 162 -13.69 18.57 2.05
CA ARG A 162 -14.36 19.60 2.87
C ARG A 162 -14.74 19.07 4.26
N ALA A 163 -14.99 17.78 4.41
CA ALA A 163 -15.32 17.19 5.71
C ALA A 163 -14.08 17.01 6.61
N LEU A 164 -12.89 16.85 6.03
CA LEU A 164 -11.63 16.71 6.77
C LEU A 164 -10.94 18.04 7.12
N ASN A 165 -11.48 19.17 6.66
CA ASN A 165 -10.97 20.50 6.99
C ASN A 165 -12.18 21.41 7.29
N PRO A 166 -12.65 21.46 8.56
CA PRO A 166 -13.78 22.31 8.95
C PRO A 166 -13.52 23.79 8.71
#